data_AF-A0A1Z5KIS7-F1
#
_entry.id   AF-A0A1Z5KIS7-F1
#
_cell.length_a   1.000
_cell.length_b   1.000
_cell.length_c   1.000
_cell.angle_alpha   90.00
_cell.angle_beta   90.00
_cell.angle_gamma   90.00
#
_symmetry.space_group_name_H-M   'P 1'
#
loop_
_entity.id
_entity.type
_entity.pdbx_description
1 polymer ?
#
loop_
_entity_poly.entity_id
_entity_poly.type
_entity_poly.pdbx_seq_one_letter_code
_entity_poly.pdbx_strand_id
1 'polypeptide(L)'
;MIQFLFVLALELTSKQFTTLRNFRPIIAPNVFRSAALDQLSQTEAQILYESLRSGIVLDLRNQDEMEKSQSKATEGSQWFYDQLQDSNRLTRIHLPILQNVDEFWDVTISHMPLWDRFAATAQTIVQAGALDRAAARYLESQGLFGLYRS
;
A
#
# COMPACT_ATOMS: atom_id res chain seq x y z
N MET A 1 -0.92 7.30 1.79
CA MET A 1 -1.41 5.94 2.08
C MET A 1 -0.27 4.96 1.89
N ILE A 2 0.20 4.38 2.98
CA ILE A 2 1.28 3.40 2.97
C ILE A 2 0.64 2.05 2.74
N GLN A 3 0.63 1.60 1.49
CA GLN A 3 0.24 0.25 1.12
C GLN A 3 1.55 -0.53 0.94
N PHE A 4 1.62 -1.74 1.49
CA PHE A 4 2.78 -2.60 1.39
C PHE A 4 2.34 -3.96 0.88
N LEU A 5 2.80 -4.31 -0.31
CA LEU A 5 2.78 -5.67 -0.83
C LEU A 5 4.14 -6.33 -0.60
N PHE A 6 4.22 -7.40 0.18
CA PHE A 6 5.47 -8.16 0.28
C PHE A 6 5.56 -9.17 -0.86
N VAL A 7 6.66 -9.13 -1.60
CA VAL A 7 6.89 -9.91 -2.82
C VAL A 7 8.26 -10.58 -2.69
N LEU A 8 8.29 -11.92 -2.74
CA LEU A 8 9.50 -12.74 -2.81
C LEU A 8 9.84 -13.02 -4.27
N ALA A 9 10.77 -12.25 -4.87
CA ALA A 9 11.14 -12.39 -6.28
C ALA A 9 12.65 -12.49 -6.49
N LEU A 10 13.08 -13.13 -7.57
CA LEU A 10 14.45 -13.02 -8.07
C LEU A 10 14.47 -11.94 -9.16
N GLU A 11 15.41 -11.00 -9.04
CA GLU A 11 15.78 -9.99 -10.07
C GLU A 11 14.72 -8.94 -10.46
N LEU A 12 13.84 -8.52 -9.55
CA LEU A 12 13.01 -7.33 -9.80
C LEU A 12 13.81 -6.03 -9.60
N THR A 13 13.78 -5.14 -10.59
CA THR A 13 14.30 -3.77 -10.45
C THR A 13 13.17 -2.75 -10.51
N SER A 14 13.22 -1.71 -9.68
CA SER A 14 12.16 -0.70 -9.60
C SER A 14 11.95 0.08 -10.89
N LYS A 15 12.95 0.12 -11.79
CA LYS A 15 12.89 0.84 -13.07
C LYS A 15 11.98 0.19 -14.10
N GLN A 16 11.57 -1.07 -13.90
CA GLN A 16 10.69 -1.79 -14.83
C GLN A 16 9.21 -1.44 -14.63
N PHE A 17 8.87 -0.71 -13.57
CA PHE A 17 7.49 -0.42 -13.21
C PHE A 17 7.23 1.09 -13.18
N THR A 18 6.30 1.52 -14.03
CA THR A 18 5.83 2.90 -14.15
C THR A 18 4.48 3.10 -13.47
N THR A 19 3.63 2.08 -13.47
CA THR A 19 2.30 2.14 -12.83
C THR A 19 2.32 1.63 -11.39
N LEU A 20 3.25 0.74 -11.06
CA LEU A 20 3.42 0.24 -9.70
C LEU A 20 4.08 1.27 -8.78
N ARG A 21 3.26 1.97 -8.00
CA ARG A 21 3.73 3.03 -7.11
C ARG A 21 4.51 2.47 -5.92
N ASN A 22 5.49 3.24 -5.47
CA ASN A 22 6.24 2.98 -4.24
C ASN A 22 6.97 1.62 -4.24
N PHE A 23 7.22 1.03 -5.41
CA PHE A 23 7.88 -0.27 -5.54
C PHE A 23 9.39 -0.18 -5.26
N ARG A 24 9.85 -0.87 -4.22
CA ARG A 24 11.29 -0.93 -3.86
C ARG A 24 11.61 -2.12 -2.96
N PRO A 25 12.87 -2.58 -2.95
CA PRO A 25 13.29 -3.61 -2.01
C PRO A 25 13.23 -3.10 -0.56
N ILE A 26 12.87 -4.01 0.34
CA ILE A 26 13.11 -3.93 1.79
C ILE A 26 14.36 -4.74 2.13
N ILE A 27 14.41 -6.00 1.66
CA ILE A 27 15.55 -6.91 1.82
C ILE A 27 15.85 -7.52 0.45
N ALA A 28 16.73 -6.91 -0.32
CA ALA A 28 17.06 -7.40 -1.66
C ALA A 28 17.83 -8.74 -1.60
N PRO A 29 17.62 -9.67 -2.55
CA PRO A 29 16.62 -9.63 -3.61
C PRO A 29 15.24 -10.13 -3.15
N ASN A 30 15.07 -10.59 -1.92
CA ASN A 30 13.96 -11.46 -1.55
C ASN A 30 12.69 -10.75 -1.06
N VAL A 31 12.72 -9.47 -0.72
CA VAL A 31 11.58 -8.80 -0.11
C VAL A 31 11.42 -7.43 -0.71
N PHE A 32 10.31 -7.23 -1.41
CA PHE A 32 9.91 -5.93 -1.93
C PHE A 32 8.68 -5.39 -1.22
N ARG A 33 8.46 -4.08 -1.35
CA ARG A 33 7.20 -3.41 -1.04
C ARG A 33 6.72 -2.62 -2.23
N SER A 34 5.42 -2.55 -2.44
CA SER A 34 4.74 -1.58 -3.31
C SER A 34 3.50 -1.04 -2.63
N ALA A 35 2.94 0.04 -3.18
CA ALA A 35 1.54 0.37 -2.96
C ALA A 35 0.60 -0.74 -3.47
N ALA A 36 -0.71 -0.55 -3.35
CA ALA A 36 -1.69 -1.49 -3.89
C ALA A 36 -1.49 -1.67 -5.40
N LEU A 37 -1.74 -2.89 -5.86
CA LEU A 37 -1.50 -3.29 -7.25
C LEU A 37 -2.57 -2.82 -8.24
N ASP A 38 -3.53 -1.99 -7.81
CA ASP A 38 -4.79 -1.74 -8.52
C ASP A 38 -4.64 -0.96 -9.84
N GLN A 39 -3.44 -0.44 -10.11
CA GLN A 39 -3.13 0.32 -11.32
C GLN A 39 -2.16 -0.41 -12.25
N LEU A 40 -1.87 -1.70 -12.01
CA LEU A 40 -0.93 -2.45 -12.84
C LEU A 40 -1.35 -2.45 -14.31
N SER A 41 -0.46 -2.06 -15.20
CA SER A 41 -0.65 -2.37 -16.64
C SER A 41 -0.56 -3.88 -16.88
N GLN A 42 -1.15 -4.36 -17.96
CA GLN A 42 -1.08 -5.79 -18.32
C GLN A 42 0.37 -6.29 -18.44
N THR A 43 1.24 -5.47 -19.06
CA THR A 43 2.66 -5.78 -19.22
C THR A 43 3.38 -5.87 -17.86
N GLU A 44 3.13 -4.91 -16.96
CA GLU A 44 3.75 -4.91 -15.63
C GLU A 44 3.25 -6.07 -14.76
N ALA A 45 1.96 -6.42 -14.88
CA ALA A 45 1.38 -7.58 -14.22
C ALA A 45 2.06 -8.89 -14.64
N GLN A 46 2.27 -9.08 -15.95
CA GLN A 46 2.98 -10.24 -16.48
C GLN A 46 4.43 -10.30 -16.01
N ILE A 47 5.16 -9.19 -16.10
CA ILE A 47 6.55 -9.09 -15.61
C ILE A 47 6.62 -9.46 -14.13
N LEU A 48 5.72 -8.90 -13.31
CA LEU A 48 5.68 -9.17 -11.86
C LEU A 48 5.41 -10.66 -11.59
N TYR A 49 4.41 -11.24 -12.27
CA TYR A 49 4.03 -12.64 -12.09
C TYR A 49 5.15 -13.61 -12.49
N GLU A 50 5.80 -13.36 -13.63
CA GLU A 50 6.89 -14.20 -14.13
C GLU A 50 8.14 -14.10 -13.27
N SER A 51 8.49 -12.89 -12.82
CA SER A 51 9.69 -12.63 -12.00
C SER A 51 9.56 -13.18 -10.58
N LEU A 52 8.34 -13.21 -10.05
CA LEU A 52 8.06 -13.76 -8.73
C LEU A 52 8.38 -15.26 -8.64
N ARG A 53 8.26 -16.01 -9.75
CA ARG A 53 8.48 -17.46 -9.91
C ARG A 53 7.70 -18.37 -8.94
N SER A 54 7.88 -18.19 -7.64
CA SER A 54 7.16 -18.76 -6.51
C SER A 54 7.32 -17.82 -5.30
N GLY A 55 6.25 -17.53 -4.57
CA GLY A 55 6.36 -16.57 -3.48
C GLY A 55 5.05 -16.29 -2.77
N ILE A 56 5.16 -15.49 -1.71
CA ILE A 56 4.02 -15.03 -0.93
C ILE A 56 3.78 -13.57 -1.27
N VAL A 57 2.50 -13.25 -1.47
CA VAL A 57 1.99 -11.89 -1.67
C VAL A 57 1.19 -11.52 -0.42
N LEU A 58 1.78 -10.72 0.47
CA LEU A 58 1.06 -10.24 1.67
C LEU A 58 0.24 -9.00 1.31
N ASP A 59 -1.08 -9.11 1.38
CA ASP A 59 -2.00 -7.98 1.21
C ASP A 59 -2.43 -7.46 2.58
N LEU A 60 -2.08 -6.22 2.88
CA LEU A 60 -2.24 -5.61 4.20
C LEU A 60 -3.47 -4.69 4.30
N ARG A 61 -4.23 -4.57 3.20
CA ARG A 61 -5.43 -3.74 3.12
C ARG A 61 -6.59 -4.34 3.90
N ASN A 62 -7.50 -3.51 4.39
CA ASN A 62 -8.77 -4.01 4.94
C ASN A 62 -9.76 -4.38 3.81
N GLN A 63 -10.91 -4.93 4.19
CA GLN A 63 -11.96 -5.34 3.24
C GLN A 63 -12.47 -4.16 2.41
N ASP A 64 -12.76 -3.03 3.06
CA ASP A 64 -13.28 -1.83 2.40
C ASP A 64 -12.31 -1.27 1.34
N GLU A 65 -11.01 -1.27 1.64
CA GLU A 65 -9.96 -0.87 0.70
C GLU A 65 -9.95 -1.81 -0.51
N MET A 66 -10.05 -3.13 -0.31
CA MET A 66 -10.08 -4.10 -1.39
C MET A 66 -11.31 -3.93 -2.30
N GLU A 67 -12.48 -3.67 -1.73
CA GLU A 67 -13.72 -3.45 -2.48
C GLU A 67 -13.66 -2.16 -3.30
N LYS A 68 -13.21 -1.06 -2.67
CA LYS A 68 -12.97 0.22 -3.36
C LYS A 68 -11.97 0.04 -4.50
N SER A 69 -10.92 -0.75 -4.28
CA SER A 69 -9.90 -1.06 -5.28
C SER A 69 -10.43 -1.92 -6.43
N GLN A 70 -11.25 -2.95 -6.18
CA GLN A 70 -11.83 -3.79 -7.23
C GLN A 70 -12.64 -2.97 -8.24
N SER A 71 -13.43 -2.00 -7.77
CA SER A 71 -14.22 -1.13 -8.66
C SER A 71 -13.39 -0.26 -9.61
N LYS A 72 -12.09 -0.09 -9.32
CA LYS A 72 -11.16 0.79 -10.06
C LYS A 72 -9.96 0.02 -10.62
N ALA A 73 -9.95 -1.30 -10.49
CA ALA A 73 -8.82 -2.13 -10.91
C ALA A 73 -8.69 -2.11 -12.43
N THR A 74 -7.47 -1.90 -12.92
CA THR A 74 -7.14 -2.10 -14.34
C THR A 74 -7.24 -3.58 -14.72
N GLU A 75 -7.38 -3.87 -16.02
CA GLU A 75 -7.38 -5.25 -16.53
C GLU A 75 -6.12 -6.03 -16.09
N GLY A 76 -4.95 -5.38 -16.11
CA GLY A 76 -3.69 -5.99 -15.64
C GLY A 76 -3.72 -6.34 -14.15
N SER A 77 -4.35 -5.50 -13.32
CA SER A 77 -4.51 -5.78 -11.90
C SER A 77 -5.45 -6.95 -11.67
N GLN A 78 -6.59 -6.98 -12.38
CA GLN A 78 -7.56 -8.07 -12.32
C GLN A 78 -6.89 -9.39 -12.70
N TRP A 79 -6.23 -9.43 -13.87
CA TRP A 79 -5.48 -10.59 -14.33
C TRP A 79 -4.47 -11.07 -13.29
N PHE A 80 -3.71 -10.16 -12.68
CA PHE A 80 -2.72 -10.53 -11.66
C PHE A 80 -3.38 -11.16 -10.43
N TYR A 81 -4.46 -10.57 -9.91
CA TYR A 81 -5.16 -11.13 -8.75
C TYR A 81 -5.83 -12.47 -9.06
N ASP A 82 -6.37 -12.66 -10.27
CA ASP A 82 -6.92 -13.95 -10.71
C ASP A 82 -5.81 -15.02 -10.73
N GLN A 83 -4.63 -14.68 -11.27
CA GLN A 83 -3.47 -15.57 -11.23
C GLN A 83 -3.02 -15.91 -9.80
N LEU A 84 -3.20 -15.02 -8.82
CA LEU A 84 -2.88 -15.33 -7.42
C LEU A 84 -3.88 -16.30 -6.77
N GLN A 85 -5.10 -16.43 -7.30
CA GLN A 85 -6.11 -17.37 -6.79
C GLN A 85 -5.96 -18.75 -7.42
N ASP A 86 -5.68 -18.81 -8.72
CA ASP A 86 -5.67 -20.05 -9.48
C ASP A 86 -4.31 -20.75 -9.54
N SER A 87 -3.23 -20.05 -9.18
CA SER A 87 -1.86 -20.56 -9.31
C SER A 87 -1.35 -21.23 -8.04
N ASN A 88 -0.80 -22.43 -8.16
CA ASN A 88 -0.04 -23.09 -7.08
C ASN A 88 1.33 -22.44 -6.82
N ARG A 89 1.73 -21.44 -7.62
CA ARG A 89 3.06 -20.82 -7.55
C ARG A 89 3.11 -19.65 -6.57
N LEU A 90 2.07 -18.82 -6.57
CA LEU A 90 2.01 -17.61 -5.74
C LEU A 90 0.87 -17.75 -4.76
N THR A 91 1.15 -17.48 -3.49
CA THR A 91 0.12 -17.50 -2.45
C THR A 91 -0.16 -16.09 -1.97
N ARG A 92 -1.39 -15.62 -2.15
CA ARG A 92 -1.85 -14.39 -1.51
C ARG A 92 -2.27 -14.68 -0.08
N ILE A 93 -1.66 -13.99 0.88
CA ILE A 93 -2.10 -14.00 2.29
C ILE A 93 -2.67 -12.62 2.59
N HIS A 94 -3.93 -12.59 3.00
CA HIS A 94 -4.58 -11.37 3.45
C HIS A 94 -4.36 -11.20 4.95
N LEU A 95 -3.66 -10.14 5.35
CA LEU A 95 -3.33 -9.82 6.73
C LEU A 95 -3.60 -8.33 6.97
N PRO A 96 -4.86 -7.92 7.17
CA PRO A 96 -5.21 -6.52 7.35
C PRO A 96 -4.52 -5.95 8.60
N ILE A 97 -3.75 -4.87 8.43
CA ILE A 97 -3.06 -4.22 9.56
C ILE A 97 -4.02 -3.36 10.37
N LEU A 98 -5.00 -2.75 9.70
CA LEU A 98 -6.02 -1.90 10.30
C LEU A 98 -7.38 -2.48 9.94
N GLN A 99 -8.29 -2.58 10.92
CA GLN A 99 -9.68 -2.92 10.60
C GLN A 99 -10.42 -1.72 10.03
N ASN A 100 -10.18 -0.54 10.60
CA ASN A 100 -10.77 0.72 10.17
C ASN A 100 -9.66 1.75 9.90
N VAL A 101 -9.38 1.97 8.62
CA VAL A 101 -8.33 2.91 8.19
C VAL A 101 -8.74 4.35 8.48
N ASP A 102 -10.03 4.68 8.30
CA ASP A 102 -10.53 6.04 8.49
C ASP A 102 -10.47 6.43 9.97
N GLU A 103 -10.96 5.56 10.86
CA GLU A 103 -10.87 5.77 12.32
C GLU A 103 -9.43 5.86 12.81
N PHE A 104 -8.53 5.02 12.28
CA PHE A 104 -7.12 5.09 12.61
C PHE A 104 -6.50 6.46 12.28
N TRP A 105 -6.82 7.01 11.11
CA TRP A 105 -6.33 8.33 10.71
C TRP A 105 -7.01 9.45 11.50
N ASP A 106 -8.30 9.34 11.81
CA ASP A 106 -9.00 10.31 12.67
C ASP A 106 -8.37 10.39 14.06
N VAL A 107 -8.02 9.23 14.66
CA VAL A 107 -7.28 9.18 15.92
C VAL A 107 -5.89 9.79 15.77
N THR A 108 -5.18 9.48 14.68
CA THR A 108 -3.85 10.06 14.44
C THR A 108 -3.92 11.59 14.30
N ILE A 109 -4.92 12.11 13.59
CA ILE A 109 -5.14 13.53 13.36
C ILE A 109 -5.56 14.25 14.66
N SER A 110 -6.34 13.60 15.52
CA SER A 110 -6.76 14.21 16.79
C SER A 110 -5.60 14.45 17.76
N HIS A 111 -4.52 13.66 17.65
CA HIS A 111 -3.31 13.80 18.45
C HIS A 111 -2.27 14.75 17.82
N MET A 112 -2.47 15.23 16.59
CA MET A 112 -1.55 16.18 15.97
C MET A 112 -1.61 17.56 16.66
N PRO A 113 -0.48 18.29 16.72
CA PRO A 113 -0.49 19.70 17.13
C PRO A 113 -1.50 20.51 16.31
N LEU A 114 -2.27 21.37 16.99
CA LEU A 114 -3.37 22.12 16.37
C LEU A 114 -2.95 22.89 15.11
N TRP A 115 -1.76 23.49 15.13
CA TRP A 115 -1.23 24.26 14.00
C TRP A 115 -0.85 23.39 12.81
N ASP A 116 -0.24 22.22 13.04
CA ASP A 116 0.12 21.28 11.98
C ASP A 116 -1.15 20.72 11.31
N ARG A 117 -2.16 20.41 12.13
CA ARG A 117 -3.48 19.98 11.64
C ARG A 117 -4.12 21.07 10.78
N PHE A 118 -4.20 22.31 11.29
CA PHE A 118 -4.82 23.42 10.57
C PHE A 118 -4.13 23.69 9.23
N ALA A 119 -2.79 23.75 9.24
CA ALA A 119 -2.00 23.95 8.03
C ALA A 119 -2.24 22.84 7.00
N ALA A 120 -2.24 21.57 7.43
CA ALA A 120 -2.46 20.44 6.54
C ALA A 120 -3.90 20.34 6.01
N THR A 121 -4.91 20.71 6.82
CA THR A 121 -6.30 20.84 6.38
C THR A 121 -6.44 21.90 5.30
N ALA A 122 -5.88 23.10 5.51
CA ALA A 122 -5.88 24.16 4.51
C ALA A 122 -5.16 23.72 3.21
N GLN A 123 -4.04 23.02 3.34
CA GLN A 123 -3.30 22.49 2.19
C GLN A 123 -4.08 21.43 1.40
N THR A 124 -5.01 20.72 2.04
CA THR A 124 -5.81 19.68 1.38
C THR A 124 -6.73 20.25 0.29
N ILE A 125 -7.13 21.52 0.40
CA ILE A 125 -7.93 22.24 -0.60
C ILE A 125 -7.19 22.31 -1.95
N VAL A 126 -5.87 22.51 -1.91
CA VAL A 126 -5.02 22.65 -3.10
C VAL A 126 -4.38 21.32 -3.49
N GLN A 127 -4.13 20.46 -2.51
CA GLN A 127 -3.44 19.19 -2.70
C GLN A 127 -4.12 18.07 -1.91
N ALA A 128 -4.96 17.30 -2.60
CA ALA A 128 -5.67 16.16 -2.01
C ALA A 128 -4.73 15.25 -1.17
N GLY A 129 -5.24 14.82 -0.01
CA GLY A 129 -4.52 13.95 0.95
C GLY A 129 -3.34 14.61 1.66
N ALA A 130 -3.27 15.95 1.73
CA ALA A 130 -2.23 16.64 2.49
C ALA A 130 -2.33 16.35 3.99
N LEU A 131 -3.56 16.30 4.53
CA LEU A 131 -3.83 15.93 5.92
C LEU A 131 -3.32 14.53 6.24
N ASP A 132 -3.66 13.51 5.45
CA ASP A 132 -3.20 12.13 5.68
C ASP A 132 -1.67 12.00 5.63
N ARG A 133 -1.01 12.76 4.74
CA ARG A 133 0.46 12.80 4.68
C ARG A 133 1.06 13.45 5.91
N ALA A 134 0.44 14.50 6.45
CA ALA A 134 0.88 15.13 7.68
C ALA A 134 0.67 14.21 8.88
N ALA A 135 -0.48 13.53 8.96
CA ALA A 135 -0.78 12.52 9.96
C ALA A 135 0.23 11.36 9.92
N ALA A 136 0.57 10.86 8.72
CA ALA A 136 1.57 9.82 8.55
C ALA A 136 2.96 10.27 9.05
N ARG A 137 3.41 11.48 8.71
CA ARG A 137 4.69 12.03 9.20
C ARG A 137 4.70 12.23 10.72
N TYR A 138 3.59 12.69 11.28
CA TYR A 138 3.43 12.82 12.73
C TYR A 138 3.61 11.46 13.41
N LEU A 139 2.92 10.44 12.91
CA LEU A 139 3.04 9.07 13.40
C LEU A 139 4.46 8.51 13.24
N GLU A 140 5.12 8.76 12.11
CA GLU A 140 6.53 8.38 11.89
C GLU A 140 7.47 9.02 12.93
N SER A 141 7.19 10.25 13.35
CA SER A 141 8.01 10.97 14.33
C SER A 141 7.79 10.53 15.78
N GLN A 142 6.56 10.20 16.16
CA GLN A 142 6.20 9.84 17.55
C GLN A 142 6.17 8.32 17.79
N GLY A 143 6.13 7.53 16.71
CA GLY A 143 5.80 6.12 16.75
C GLY A 143 4.34 5.86 17.16
N LEU A 144 3.94 4.59 17.14
CA LEU A 144 2.59 4.18 17.57
C LEU A 144 2.29 4.58 19.02
N PHE A 145 3.31 4.64 19.88
CA PHE A 145 3.17 5.10 21.27
C PHE A 145 2.61 6.52 21.38
N GLY A 146 2.84 7.38 20.38
CA GLY A 146 2.25 8.72 20.34
C GLY A 146 0.72 8.75 20.32
N LEU A 147 0.07 7.64 19.91
CA LEU A 147 -1.39 7.48 19.90
C LEU A 147 -1.95 6.99 21.25
N TYR A 148 -1.10 6.56 22.18
CA TYR A 148 -1.51 5.98 23.47
C TYR A 148 -1.07 6.83 24.68
N ARG A 149 -0.47 8.00 24.44
CA ARG A 149 -0.12 8.95 25.50
C ARG A 149 -1.33 9.85 25.77
N SER A 150 -2.19 9.40 26.69
CA SER A 150 -3.20 10.23 27.37
C SER A 150 -2.56 11.14 28.40
#